data_AF-A0A3C1IGY6-F1
#
_entry.id   AF-A0A3C1IGY6-F1
#
_cell.length_a   1.000
_cell.length_b   1.000
_cell.length_c   1.000
_cell.angle_alpha   90.00
_cell.angle_beta   90.00
_cell.angle_gamma   90.00
#
_symmetry.space_group_name_H-M   'P 1'
#
loop_
_entity.id
_entity.type
_entity.pdbx_description
1 polymer ?
#
loop_
_entity_poly.entity_id
_entity_poly.type
_entity_poly.pdbx_seq_one_letter_code
_entity_poly.pdbx_strand_id
1 'polypeptide(L)'
;MFASAGPSLETQLDDIATYQNEFIIFGNARSAQALSARGIVPDIIFAADIQDLNIAFFDGLKADFYRCILTFIQSWKPALKS
;
A
#
# COMPACT_ATOMS: atom_id res chain seq x y z
N MET A 1 10.46 -5.84 -1.58
CA MET A 1 10.42 -4.98 -0.39
C MET A 1 8.98 -4.77 0.04
N PHE A 2 8.65 -4.87 1.33
CA PHE A 2 7.33 -4.54 1.85
C PHE A 2 7.36 -3.16 2.52
N ALA A 3 6.66 -2.19 1.94
CA ALA A 3 6.52 -0.85 2.47
C ALA A 3 5.15 -0.71 3.14
N SER A 4 5.13 -0.71 4.48
CA SER A 4 3.91 -0.51 5.26
C SER A 4 3.83 0.93 5.78
N ALA A 5 2.63 1.42 6.10
CA ALA A 5 2.39 2.81 6.52
C ALA A 5 2.82 3.13 7.97
N GLY A 6 3.85 2.46 8.49
CA GLY A 6 4.44 2.78 9.78
C GLY A 6 5.29 4.06 9.69
N PRO A 7 5.49 4.80 10.80
CA PRO A 7 6.32 6.02 10.81
C PRO A 7 7.76 5.79 10.34
N SER A 8 8.27 4.56 10.47
CA SER A 8 9.60 4.16 9.98
C SER A 8 9.72 4.11 8.47
N LEU A 9 8.62 4.21 7.72
CA LEU A 9 8.67 4.31 6.27
C LEU A 9 9.35 5.62 5.84
N GLU A 10 9.04 6.73 6.51
CA GLU A 10 9.56 8.06 6.17
C GLU A 10 11.09 8.10 6.17
N THR A 11 11.73 7.41 7.10
CA THR A 11 13.19 7.38 7.22
C THR A 11 13.87 6.56 6.13
N GLN A 12 13.10 5.85 5.29
CA GLN A 12 13.60 4.96 4.23
C GLN A 12 13.22 5.44 2.84
N LEU A 13 12.38 6.48 2.70
CA LEU A 13 11.83 6.90 1.40
C LEU A 13 12.92 7.28 0.38
N ASP A 14 14.00 7.93 0.81
CA ASP A 14 15.07 8.36 -0.08
C ASP A 14 15.85 7.16 -0.66
N ASP A 15 16.13 6.15 0.17
CA ASP A 15 16.77 4.91 -0.28
C ASP A 15 15.83 4.12 -1.21
N ILE A 16 14.55 4.04 -0.86
CA ILE A 16 13.55 3.35 -1.70
C ILE A 16 13.49 4.03 -3.07
N ALA A 17 13.42 5.37 -3.13
CA ALA A 17 13.38 6.10 -4.39
C ALA A 17 14.64 5.87 -5.24
N THR A 18 15.81 5.81 -4.59
CA THR A 18 17.11 5.57 -5.25
C THR A 18 17.18 4.18 -5.87
N TYR A 19 16.69 3.16 -5.17
CA TYR A 19 16.87 1.76 -5.57
C TYR A 19 15.58 1.07 -6.06
N GLN A 20 14.49 1.80 -6.28
CA GLN A 20 13.18 1.21 -6.62
C GLN A 20 13.21 0.28 -7.85
N ASN A 21 14.14 0.47 -8.78
CA ASN A 21 14.26 -0.37 -9.97
C ASN A 21 15.01 -1.69 -9.73
N GLU A 22 15.59 -1.89 -8.54
CA GLU A 22 16.37 -3.08 -8.16
C GLU A 22 15.53 -4.14 -7.45
N PHE A 23 14.28 -3.83 -7.08
CA PHE A 23 13.41 -4.74 -6.33
C PHE A 23 11.93 -4.49 -6.58
N ILE A 24 11.13 -5.54 -6.41
CA ILE A 24 9.67 -5.44 -6.42
C ILE A 24 9.19 -4.78 -5.13
N ILE A 25 8.41 -3.72 -5.23
CA ILE A 25 7.84 -2.97 -4.12
C ILE A 25 6.38 -3.39 -3.90
N PHE A 26 6.13 -3.95 -2.73
CA PHE A 26 4.79 -4.24 -2.23
C PHE A 26 4.37 -3.14 -1.25
N GLY A 27 3.32 -2.40 -1.59
CA GLY A 27 2.70 -1.39 -0.73
C GLY A 27 1.37 -1.86 -0.16
N ASN A 28 0.86 -1.13 0.82
CA ASN A 28 -0.56 -1.15 1.16
C ASN A 28 -1.21 0.19 0.78
N ALA A 29 -2.55 0.26 0.77
CA ALA A 29 -3.27 1.46 0.34
C ALA A 29 -2.75 2.76 0.98
N ARG A 30 -2.41 2.73 2.26
CA ARG A 30 -1.92 3.91 2.99
C ARG A 30 -0.45 4.24 2.70
N SER A 31 0.42 3.25 2.53
CA SER A 31 1.82 3.50 2.15
C SER A 31 1.95 3.95 0.70
N ALA A 32 1.04 3.54 -0.18
CA ALA A 32 1.03 3.96 -1.58
C ALA A 32 1.00 5.48 -1.74
N GLN A 33 0.26 6.21 -0.89
CA GLN A 33 0.26 7.67 -0.89
C GLN A 33 1.62 8.27 -0.54
N ALA A 34 2.25 7.79 0.54
CA ALA A 34 3.56 8.27 0.96
C ALA A 34 4.65 7.98 -0.09
N LEU A 35 4.60 6.79 -0.70
CA LEU A 35 5.49 6.39 -1.78
C LEU A 35 5.28 7.28 -3.02
N SER A 36 4.03 7.48 -3.44
CA SER A 36 3.71 8.32 -4.60
C SER A 36 4.10 9.79 -4.41
N ALA A 37 3.99 10.32 -3.18
CA ALA A 37 4.41 11.69 -2.87
C ALA A 37 5.92 11.90 -3.07
N ARG A 38 6.72 10.83 -3.08
CA ARG A 38 8.16 10.83 -3.37
C ARG A 38 8.51 10.32 -4.76
N GLY A 39 7.52 10.14 -5.64
CA GLY A 39 7.72 9.61 -6.99
C GLY A 39 8.12 8.13 -7.02
N ILE A 40 7.88 7.39 -5.94
CA ILE A 40 8.07 5.94 -5.89
C ILE A 40 6.79 5.28 -6.40
N VAL A 41 6.95 4.35 -7.34
CA VAL A 41 5.84 3.56 -7.87
C VAL A 41 5.88 2.16 -7.26
N PRO A 42 4.92 1.78 -6.40
CA PRO A 42 4.82 0.41 -5.93
C PRO A 42 4.41 -0.50 -7.09
N ASP A 43 5.04 -1.66 -7.26
CA ASP A 43 4.62 -2.62 -8.29
C ASP A 43 3.24 -3.23 -7.97
N ILE A 44 3.02 -3.52 -6.69
CA ILE A 44 1.81 -4.17 -6.18
C ILE A 44 1.32 -3.41 -4.95
N ILE A 45 0.03 -3.09 -4.92
CA ILE A 45 -0.63 -2.49 -3.75
C ILE A 45 -1.68 -3.45 -3.21
N PHE A 46 -1.58 -3.76 -1.92
CA PHE A 46 -2.59 -4.49 -1.17
C PHE A 46 -3.56 -3.52 -0.49
N ALA A 47 -4.85 -3.75 -0.69
CA ALA A 47 -5.89 -3.08 0.09
C ALA A 47 -6.79 -4.13 0.74
N ALA A 48 -7.09 -3.92 2.01
CA ALA A 48 -8.16 -4.64 2.70
C ALA A 48 -9.23 -3.61 3.06
N ASP A 49 -10.38 -3.67 2.41
CA ASP A 49 -11.45 -2.71 2.63
C ASP A 49 -12.73 -3.43 3.05
N ILE A 50 -13.13 -3.22 4.30
CA ILE A 50 -14.32 -3.85 4.88
C ILE A 50 -15.54 -2.93 4.73
N GLN A 51 -15.34 -1.63 4.45
CA GLN A 51 -16.38 -0.60 4.49
C GLN A 51 -16.27 0.45 3.37
N ASP A 52 -15.58 0.12 2.28
CA ASP A 52 -15.27 1.05 1.16
C ASP A 52 -14.53 2.33 1.61
N LEU A 53 -13.88 2.31 2.76
CA LEU A 53 -13.19 3.47 3.36
C LEU A 53 -11.79 3.69 2.77
N ASN A 54 -11.18 2.63 2.24
CA ASN A 54 -9.82 2.68 1.73
C ASN A 54 -9.75 3.11 0.26
N ILE A 55 -10.89 3.17 -0.44
CA ILE A 55 -10.98 3.69 -1.81
C ILE A 55 -10.40 5.10 -1.90
N ALA A 56 -10.68 5.96 -0.92
CA ALA A 56 -10.18 7.34 -0.89
C ALA A 56 -8.64 7.44 -0.83
N PHE A 57 -7.93 6.39 -0.36
CA PHE A 57 -6.46 6.40 -0.38
C PHE A 57 -5.88 6.30 -1.79
N PHE A 58 -6.68 5.81 -2.74
CA PHE A 58 -6.29 5.72 -4.14
C PHE A 58 -6.58 6.99 -4.95
N ASP A 59 -7.27 7.97 -4.37
CA ASP A 59 -7.58 9.22 -5.05
C ASP A 59 -6.29 9.96 -5.45
N GLY A 60 -6.19 10.30 -6.75
CA GLY A 60 -5.03 10.99 -7.31
C GLY A 60 -3.82 10.09 -7.61
N LEU A 61 -3.86 8.80 -7.27
CA LEU A 61 -2.84 7.86 -7.71
C LEU A 61 -3.07 7.49 -9.19
N LYS A 62 -1.98 7.41 -9.97
CA LYS A 62 -2.05 7.06 -11.39
C LYS A 62 -2.21 5.54 -11.54
N ALA A 63 -3.44 5.10 -11.83
CA ALA A 63 -3.81 3.69 -11.92
C ALA A 63 -3.00 2.86 -12.94
N ASP A 64 -2.41 3.50 -13.94
CA ASP A 64 -1.68 2.83 -15.03
C ASP A 64 -0.32 2.22 -14.59
N PHE A 65 0.15 2.55 -13.38
CA PHE A 65 1.51 2.26 -12.95
C PHE A 65 1.66 1.09 -11.97
N TYR A 66 0.56 0.56 -11.42
CA TYR A 66 0.63 -0.48 -10.39
C TYR A 66 -0.50 -1.49 -10.53
N ARG A 67 -0.22 -2.75 -10.14
CA ARG A 67 -1.25 -3.78 -10.03
C ARG A 67 -1.88 -3.71 -8.65
N CYS A 68 -3.12 -3.21 -8.56
CA CYS A 68 -3.86 -3.23 -7.31
C CYS A 68 -4.46 -4.62 -7.05
N ILE A 69 -4.11 -5.23 -5.92
CA ILE A 69 -4.72 -6.46 -5.43
C ILE A 69 -5.60 -6.07 -4.24
N LEU A 70 -6.91 -6.03 -4.50
CA LEU A 70 -7.93 -5.87 -3.47
C LEU A 70 -8.18 -7.21 -2.80
N THR A 71 -7.80 -7.32 -1.52
CA THR A 71 -8.11 -8.48 -0.70
C THR A 71 -9.31 -8.14 0.19
N PHE A 72 -10.51 -8.55 -0.22
CA PHE A 72 -11.70 -8.49 0.64
C PHE A 72 -11.56 -9.52 1.77
N ILE A 73 -11.20 -9.09 2.98
CA ILE A 73 -11.34 -9.94 4.16
C ILE A 73 -12.75 -9.73 4.73
N GLN A 74 -13.75 -10.28 4.04
CA GLN A 74 -15.14 -10.28 4.54
C GLN A 74 -15.39 -11.33 5.64
N SER A 75 -14.38 -12.11 6.04
CA SER A 75 -14.56 -13.25 6.95
C SER A 75 -13.50 -13.32 8.06
N TRP A 76 -13.28 -12.24 8.81
CA TRP A 76 -12.79 -12.37 10.18
C TRP A 76 -13.90 -11.94 11.14
N LYS A 77 -14.93 -12.79 11.28
CA LYS A 77 -15.61 -12.86 12.58
C LYS A 77 -14.55 -13.40 13.53
N PRO A 78 -14.10 -12.63 14.55
CA PRO A 78 -13.48 -13.28 15.68
C PRO A 78 -14.52 -14.31 16.13
N ALA A 79 -14.12 -15.56 16.35
CA ALA A 79 -14.95 -16.46 17.14
C ALA A 79 -15.18 -15.74 18.46
N LEU A 80 -16.34 -15.08 18.59
CA LEU A 80 -16.77 -14.48 19.84
C LEU A 80 -16.85 -15.64 20.80
N LYS A 81 -15.94 -15.57 21.78
CA LYS A 81 -15.74 -16.47 22.91
C LYS A 81 -17.04 -17.19 23.29
N SER A 82 -17.01 -18.52 23.27
CA SER A 82 -17.93 -19.37 24.06
C SER A 82 -17.63 -19.20 25.54
#